data_AF-A0A1H5ZF76-F1
#
_entry.id   AF-A0A1H5ZF76-F1
#
_cell.length_a   1.000
_cell.length_b   1.000
_cell.length_c   1.000
_cell.angle_alpha   90.00
_cell.angle_beta   90.00
_cell.angle_gamma   90.00
#
_symmetry.space_group_name_H-M   'P 1'
#
loop_
_entity.id
_entity.type
_entity.pdbx_description
1 polymer ?
#
loop_
_entity_poly.entity_id
_entity_poly.type
_entity_poly.pdbx_seq_one_letter_code
_entity_poly.pdbx_strand_id
1 'polypeptide(L)'
;MGEKDTPSLHEVLLYLKDSGIVGEEELALSLYTLLPNGGLVLLMGMSSTGKTNLLETVQKAYPKELFYEVSTSTSPVALFYDEARWNAHPIHIWPDLTELPEAHEGIAKAIGDRKPADHTVTDVTVEDVKNKLLNPGRTDIMVAATDNEKFNVADYAEIKNRSVQLFTDASQGLTEKILEREALDDAGLYEPELDESRAQEVREYSARIMRFASTFDAQGGSFLNPLSPEMTRNKVLPTLFPEARRDFGKLKRFIHSMALINNEERIKFFDSDGKPVLVVAPEDVWLAMKIFGEKMIMSSLNVSKEDVAIITLLRERKSAFSKAEIRQLLADPDSGAGLNISTRDVARRLDSLCDNGFVNEDPSTTPNTYYTGMFAAQIDHSTSLDWNEVIEAGIENARAALDEETAEEYVRRFCQNPTSIHPITGESVVIREDSSFDGELADATKELDEALSTPMWGSSDSGDSEEEKNDGSLAAESTGTKAQGTLT
;
A
#
# COMPACT_ATOMS: atom_id res chain seq x y z
N MET A 1 -25.23 21.71 16.01
CA MET A 1 -24.03 21.24 15.28
C MET A 1 -23.95 22.11 14.05
N GLY A 2 -22.96 23.00 13.97
CA GLY A 2 -22.75 23.76 12.73
C GLY A 2 -22.33 22.80 11.63
N GLU A 3 -22.84 23.00 10.42
CA GLU A 3 -22.35 22.30 9.22
C GLU A 3 -20.82 22.37 9.20
N LYS A 4 -20.19 21.20 9.12
CA LYS A 4 -18.74 21.10 9.00
C LYS A 4 -18.41 21.54 7.56
N ASP A 5 -17.94 22.77 7.41
CA ASP A 5 -17.64 23.39 6.10
C ASP A 5 -16.51 22.66 5.35
N THR A 6 -15.71 21.88 6.08
CA THR A 6 -14.58 21.11 5.56
C THR A 6 -15.03 19.75 5.02
N PRO A 7 -14.76 19.42 3.74
CA PRO A 7 -15.04 18.09 3.18
C PRO A 7 -14.36 16.96 3.96
N SER A 8 -15.13 15.92 4.23
CA SER A 8 -14.63 14.66 4.81
C SER A 8 -13.86 13.83 3.77
N LEU A 9 -13.04 12.88 4.22
CA LEU A 9 -12.37 11.94 3.30
C LEU A 9 -13.37 11.03 2.57
N HIS A 10 -14.55 10.78 3.14
CA HIS A 10 -15.62 10.08 2.44
C HIS A 10 -16.13 10.91 1.26
N GLU A 11 -16.36 12.20 1.43
CA GLU A 11 -16.77 13.07 0.31
C GLU A 11 -15.66 13.21 -0.74
N VAL A 12 -14.39 13.22 -0.33
CA VAL A 12 -13.27 13.10 -1.28
C VAL A 12 -13.36 11.79 -2.05
N LEU A 13 -13.68 10.67 -1.40
CA LEU A 13 -13.86 9.39 -2.09
C LEU A 13 -15.03 9.44 -3.09
N LEU A 14 -16.17 9.99 -2.70
CA LEU A 14 -17.32 10.16 -3.60
C LEU A 14 -16.93 10.99 -4.83
N TYR A 15 -16.19 12.07 -4.64
CA TYR A 15 -15.62 12.87 -5.74
C TYR A 15 -14.73 12.04 -6.68
N LEU A 16 -13.87 11.18 -6.12
CA LEU A 16 -12.98 10.31 -6.90
C LEU A 16 -13.78 9.24 -7.66
N LYS A 17 -14.85 8.68 -7.06
CA LYS A 17 -15.76 7.74 -7.73
C LYS A 17 -16.49 8.40 -8.89
N ASP A 18 -17.04 9.59 -8.67
CA ASP A 18 -17.66 10.41 -9.72
C ASP A 18 -16.69 10.77 -10.85
N SER A 19 -15.40 10.80 -10.55
CA SER A 19 -14.33 11.12 -11.49
C SER A 19 -13.74 9.90 -12.23
N GLY A 20 -14.21 8.68 -11.91
CA GLY A 20 -13.87 7.44 -12.62
C GLY A 20 -13.22 6.33 -11.80
N ILE A 21 -13.11 6.44 -10.47
CA ILE A 21 -12.64 5.34 -9.63
C ILE A 21 -13.76 4.31 -9.39
N VAL A 22 -13.44 3.03 -9.57
CA VAL A 22 -14.35 1.91 -9.33
C VAL A 22 -13.58 0.81 -8.63
N GLY A 23 -14.02 0.31 -7.47
CA GLY A 23 -13.46 -0.87 -6.82
C GLY A 23 -12.02 -0.74 -6.29
N GLU A 24 -11.40 0.43 -6.45
CA GLU A 24 -10.06 0.77 -5.95
C GLU A 24 -10.11 1.95 -4.96
N GLU A 25 -11.21 2.05 -4.20
CA GLU A 25 -11.52 3.19 -3.33
C GLU A 25 -10.40 3.49 -2.31
N GLU A 26 -9.92 2.46 -1.61
CA GLU A 26 -8.83 2.61 -0.64
C GLU A 26 -7.50 3.01 -1.28
N LEU A 27 -7.23 2.49 -2.48
CA LEU A 27 -6.00 2.77 -3.22
C LEU A 27 -6.00 4.23 -3.70
N ALA A 28 -7.15 4.70 -4.21
CA ALA A 28 -7.35 6.09 -4.59
C ALA A 28 -7.20 7.03 -3.39
N LEU A 29 -7.81 6.69 -2.25
CA LEU A 29 -7.63 7.45 -1.01
C LEU A 29 -6.19 7.42 -0.50
N SER A 30 -5.51 6.27 -0.57
CA SER A 30 -4.10 6.16 -0.18
C SER A 30 -3.24 7.11 -1.02
N LEU A 31 -3.43 7.12 -2.34
CA LEU A 31 -2.69 8.00 -3.24
C LEU A 31 -3.02 9.47 -2.98
N TYR A 32 -4.31 9.83 -2.90
CA TYR A 32 -4.78 11.19 -2.59
C TYR A 32 -4.13 11.72 -1.30
N THR A 33 -4.21 10.93 -0.24
CA THR A 33 -3.72 11.34 1.09
C THR A 33 -2.20 11.28 1.22
N LEU A 34 -1.49 10.60 0.32
CA LEU A 34 -0.03 10.69 0.25
C LEU A 34 0.44 12.00 -0.41
N LEU A 35 -0.33 12.66 -1.28
CA LEU A 35 0.15 13.85 -2.01
C LEU A 35 0.69 15.00 -1.13
N PRO A 36 0.14 15.31 0.06
CA PRO A 36 0.69 16.36 0.92
C PRO A 36 2.06 16.05 1.54
N ASN A 37 2.44 14.77 1.72
CA ASN A 37 3.66 14.40 2.45
C ASN A 37 4.13 12.93 2.25
N GLY A 38 3.98 12.38 1.05
CA GLY A 38 4.19 10.95 0.78
C GLY A 38 5.67 10.56 0.66
N GLY A 39 6.53 11.50 0.27
CA GLY A 39 7.89 11.19 -0.16
C GLY A 39 7.84 10.39 -1.46
N LEU A 40 8.64 9.32 -1.57
CA LEU A 40 8.63 8.48 -2.76
C LEU A 40 7.49 7.46 -2.71
N VAL A 41 6.66 7.41 -3.74
CA VAL A 41 5.56 6.46 -3.94
C VAL A 41 5.84 5.67 -5.21
N LEU A 42 5.73 4.34 -5.13
CA LEU A 42 5.86 3.43 -6.25
C LEU A 42 4.50 2.76 -6.50
N LEU A 43 3.84 3.18 -7.58
CA LEU A 43 2.58 2.61 -8.05
C LEU A 43 2.85 1.46 -9.02
N MET A 44 2.52 0.25 -8.58
CA MET A 44 2.81 -0.99 -9.29
C MET A 44 1.54 -1.72 -9.70
N GLY A 45 1.66 -2.53 -10.75
CA GLY A 45 0.58 -3.36 -11.24
C GLY A 45 0.88 -3.86 -12.65
N MET A 46 0.12 -4.86 -13.10
CA MET A 46 0.25 -5.36 -14.47
C MET A 46 -0.10 -4.26 -15.49
N SER A 47 0.30 -4.45 -16.74
CA SER A 47 -0.13 -3.56 -17.81
C SER A 47 -1.67 -3.54 -17.89
N SER A 48 -2.23 -2.36 -18.17
CA SER A 48 -3.69 -2.14 -18.29
C SER A 48 -4.54 -2.27 -17.01
N THR A 49 -3.94 -2.37 -15.82
CA THR A 49 -4.67 -2.36 -14.53
C THR A 49 -5.12 -0.97 -14.06
N GLY A 50 -5.22 0.01 -14.96
CA GLY A 50 -5.73 1.34 -14.60
C GLY A 50 -4.76 2.28 -13.86
N LYS A 51 -3.46 1.96 -13.70
CA LYS A 51 -2.46 2.83 -13.01
C LYS A 51 -2.51 4.31 -13.44
N THR A 52 -2.55 4.56 -14.75
CA THR A 52 -2.63 5.91 -15.31
C THR A 52 -3.98 6.57 -15.00
N ASN A 53 -5.09 5.83 -15.14
CA ASN A 53 -6.43 6.33 -14.83
C ASN A 53 -6.58 6.72 -13.36
N LEU A 54 -6.05 5.89 -12.45
CA LEU A 54 -6.00 6.17 -11.01
C LEU A 54 -5.27 7.49 -10.74
N LEU A 55 -4.06 7.63 -11.30
CA LEU A 55 -3.24 8.83 -11.12
C LEU A 55 -3.92 10.08 -11.68
N GLU A 56 -4.43 10.02 -12.92
CA GLU A 56 -5.15 11.12 -13.55
C GLU A 56 -6.41 11.51 -12.77
N THR A 57 -7.13 10.52 -12.23
CA THR A 57 -8.35 10.78 -11.45
C THR A 57 -8.04 11.46 -10.12
N VAL A 58 -7.00 11.01 -9.40
CA VAL A 58 -6.54 11.70 -8.19
C VAL A 58 -6.02 13.11 -8.52
N GLN A 59 -5.35 13.31 -9.67
CA GLN A 59 -4.92 14.64 -10.11
C GLN A 59 -6.09 15.61 -10.29
N LYS A 60 -7.27 15.16 -10.74
CA LYS A 60 -8.45 16.04 -10.90
C LYS A 60 -8.89 16.69 -9.59
N ALA A 61 -8.61 16.06 -8.45
CA ALA A 61 -8.91 16.64 -7.13
C ALA A 61 -7.99 17.83 -6.76
N TYR A 62 -6.86 17.98 -7.44
CA TYR A 62 -5.85 19.00 -7.14
C TYR A 62 -5.65 20.00 -8.30
N PRO A 63 -5.17 21.21 -8.01
CA PRO A 63 -4.74 22.14 -9.06
C PRO A 63 -3.61 21.54 -9.91
N LYS A 64 -3.73 21.64 -11.24
CA LYS A 64 -2.77 21.05 -12.19
C LYS A 64 -1.37 21.63 -12.04
N GLU A 65 -1.27 22.87 -11.56
CA GLU A 65 -0.02 23.61 -11.35
C GLU A 65 0.83 23.04 -10.20
N LEU A 66 0.30 22.07 -9.44
CA LEU A 66 1.07 21.38 -8.40
C LEU A 66 1.92 20.23 -8.94
N PHE A 67 1.66 19.78 -10.17
CA PHE A 67 2.26 18.59 -10.74
C PHE A 67 3.33 18.94 -11.78
N TYR A 68 4.47 18.27 -11.68
CA TYR A 68 5.52 18.27 -12.68
C TYR A 68 5.70 16.86 -13.22
N GLU A 69 5.44 16.68 -14.50
CA GLU A 69 5.66 15.41 -15.20
C GLU A 69 7.09 15.35 -15.75
N VAL A 70 7.83 14.33 -15.32
CA VAL A 70 9.18 14.06 -15.80
C VAL A 70 9.09 13.43 -17.19
N SER A 71 9.68 14.07 -18.20
CA SER A 71 9.64 13.52 -19.55
C SER A 71 10.55 12.30 -19.71
N THR A 72 10.01 11.24 -20.33
CA THR A 72 10.67 9.97 -20.69
C THR A 72 11.94 10.13 -21.54
N SER A 73 12.06 11.24 -22.27
CA SER A 73 13.16 11.50 -23.20
C SER A 73 14.28 12.38 -22.65
N THR A 74 14.17 12.80 -21.38
CA THR A 74 15.09 13.77 -20.77
C THR A 74 16.34 13.07 -20.26
N SER A 75 17.51 13.61 -20.57
CA SER A 75 18.74 13.14 -19.92
C SER A 75 18.74 13.57 -18.45
N PRO A 76 19.37 12.81 -17.53
CA PRO A 76 19.41 13.19 -16.11
C PRO A 76 19.97 14.61 -15.91
N VAL A 77 20.97 14.98 -16.71
CA VAL A 77 21.59 16.31 -16.70
C VAL A 77 20.59 17.40 -17.12
N ALA A 78 19.73 17.12 -18.10
CA ALA A 78 18.72 18.08 -18.55
C ALA A 78 17.69 18.42 -17.46
N LEU A 79 17.39 17.49 -16.53
CA LEU A 79 16.55 17.79 -15.37
C LEU A 79 17.16 18.88 -14.48
N PHE A 80 18.48 18.84 -14.25
CA PHE A 80 19.18 19.90 -13.49
C PHE A 80 19.14 21.26 -14.19
N TYR A 81 19.04 21.29 -15.52
CA TYR A 81 18.82 22.55 -16.25
C TYR A 81 17.39 23.09 -16.10
N ASP A 82 16.41 22.23 -15.79
CA ASP A 82 15.02 22.61 -15.49
C ASP A 82 14.73 22.72 -13.96
N GLU A 83 15.77 22.94 -13.14
CA GLU A 83 15.65 22.95 -11.67
C GLU A 83 14.61 23.96 -11.16
N ALA A 84 14.44 25.09 -11.84
CA ALA A 84 13.50 26.13 -11.41
C ALA A 84 12.06 25.66 -11.55
N ARG A 85 11.76 24.90 -12.63
CA ARG A 85 10.44 24.32 -12.83
C ARG A 85 10.23 23.14 -11.90
N TRP A 86 11.20 22.23 -11.80
CA TRP A 86 11.18 21.13 -10.84
C TRP A 86 10.85 21.62 -9.42
N ASN A 87 11.66 22.54 -8.88
CA ASN A 87 11.54 23.04 -7.51
C ASN A 87 10.28 23.90 -7.27
N ALA A 88 9.58 24.34 -8.32
CA ALA A 88 8.34 25.09 -8.18
C ALA A 88 7.11 24.18 -7.94
N HIS A 89 7.23 22.88 -8.21
CA HIS A 89 6.11 21.95 -8.10
C HIS A 89 6.32 21.02 -6.89
N PRO A 90 5.32 20.86 -6.00
CA PRO A 90 5.45 19.96 -4.86
C PRO A 90 5.23 18.48 -5.21
N ILE A 91 4.65 18.16 -6.38
CA ILE A 91 4.36 16.78 -6.77
C ILE A 91 5.06 16.48 -8.08
N HIS A 92 5.84 15.41 -8.11
CA HIS A 92 6.53 14.96 -9.33
C HIS A 92 5.98 13.62 -9.78
N ILE A 93 5.68 13.50 -11.06
CA ILE A 93 5.21 12.27 -11.69
C ILE A 93 6.31 11.79 -12.62
N TRP A 94 6.91 10.68 -12.26
CA TRP A 94 7.92 10.01 -13.04
C TRP A 94 7.29 9.06 -14.05
N PRO A 95 7.93 8.85 -15.21
CA PRO A 95 7.49 7.84 -16.16
C PRO A 95 7.69 6.43 -15.59
N ASP A 96 7.32 5.43 -16.37
CA ASP A 96 7.54 4.03 -16.01
C ASP A 96 9.03 3.80 -15.68
N LEU A 97 9.29 3.14 -14.54
CA LEU A 97 10.64 2.87 -14.06
C LEU A 97 11.50 2.13 -15.09
N THR A 98 10.89 1.34 -15.96
CA THR A 98 11.57 0.60 -17.03
C THR A 98 12.07 1.47 -18.18
N GLU A 99 11.51 2.67 -18.31
CA GLU A 99 11.91 3.66 -19.31
C GLU A 99 12.97 4.62 -18.76
N LEU A 100 13.19 4.63 -17.45
CA LEU A 100 14.17 5.50 -16.81
C LEU A 100 15.60 5.01 -17.08
N PRO A 101 16.47 5.86 -17.65
CA PRO A 101 17.90 5.57 -17.70
C PRO A 101 18.47 5.33 -16.29
N GLU A 102 19.40 4.38 -16.14
CA GLU A 102 20.08 4.05 -14.87
C GLU A 102 20.61 5.28 -14.12
N ALA A 103 21.06 6.30 -14.85
CA ALA A 103 21.55 7.54 -14.27
C ALA A 103 20.48 8.39 -13.53
N HIS A 104 19.19 8.10 -13.71
CA HIS A 104 18.10 8.69 -12.91
C HIS A 104 17.95 8.02 -11.54
N GLU A 105 18.46 6.81 -11.36
CA GLU A 105 18.36 6.07 -10.11
C GLU A 105 19.03 6.82 -8.95
N GLY A 106 20.13 7.54 -9.21
CA GLY A 106 20.78 8.41 -8.23
C GLY A 106 19.89 9.55 -7.75
N ILE A 107 19.13 10.17 -8.65
CA ILE A 107 18.16 11.22 -8.34
C ILE A 107 17.00 10.61 -7.53
N ALA A 108 16.45 9.49 -7.98
CA ALA A 108 15.39 8.75 -7.28
C ALA A 108 15.78 8.34 -5.85
N LYS A 109 17.02 7.88 -5.65
CA LYS A 109 17.57 7.54 -4.32
C LYS A 109 17.62 8.75 -3.40
N ALA A 110 18.18 9.87 -3.88
CA ALA A 110 18.26 11.11 -3.10
C ALA A 110 16.87 11.62 -2.69
N ILE A 111 15.93 11.59 -3.64
CA ILE A 111 14.53 11.97 -3.42
C ILE A 111 13.85 11.07 -2.40
N GLY A 112 14.03 9.75 -2.51
CA GLY A 112 13.51 8.77 -1.55
C GLY A 112 14.06 8.97 -0.14
N ASP A 113 15.30 9.48 -0.02
CA ASP A 113 15.92 9.88 1.24
C ASP A 113 15.59 11.32 1.68
N ARG A 114 14.70 12.01 0.93
CA ARG A 114 14.29 13.41 1.16
C ARG A 114 15.47 14.38 1.19
N LYS A 115 16.45 14.13 0.32
CA LYS A 115 17.62 14.99 0.16
C LYS A 115 17.63 15.57 -1.26
N PRO A 116 18.10 16.82 -1.44
CA PRO A 116 18.32 17.35 -2.77
C PRO A 116 19.32 16.47 -3.53
N ALA A 117 19.02 16.19 -4.80
CA ALA A 117 20.02 15.68 -5.73
C ALA A 117 20.85 16.86 -6.24
N ASP A 118 22.17 16.70 -6.29
CA ASP A 118 23.08 17.75 -6.72
C ASP A 118 23.82 17.40 -8.01
N HIS A 119 24.06 18.43 -8.82
CA HIS A 119 24.91 18.34 -9.99
C HIS A 119 25.75 19.62 -10.13
N THR A 120 27.06 19.44 -10.20
CA THR A 120 28.01 20.54 -10.40
C THR A 120 28.23 20.76 -11.89
N VAL A 121 27.91 21.98 -12.36
CA VAL A 121 28.16 22.42 -13.73
C VAL A 121 29.24 23.49 -13.73
N THR A 122 30.28 23.30 -14.53
CA THR A 122 31.28 24.34 -14.82
C THR A 122 30.80 25.19 -15.98
N ASP A 123 30.47 26.45 -15.72
CA ASP A 123 30.11 27.40 -16.76
C ASP A 123 31.38 27.95 -17.40
N VAL A 124 31.72 27.39 -18.57
CA VAL A 124 32.95 27.74 -19.32
C VAL A 124 32.94 29.20 -19.79
N THR A 125 31.78 29.88 -19.78
CA THR A 125 31.68 31.30 -20.17
C THR A 125 31.93 32.28 -19.03
N VAL A 126 31.85 31.82 -17.77
CA VAL A 126 31.97 32.67 -16.57
C VAL A 126 33.11 32.21 -15.65
N GLU A 127 33.82 31.12 -15.98
CA GLU A 127 34.80 30.46 -15.10
C GLU A 127 34.25 30.18 -13.69
N ASP A 128 32.95 29.96 -13.58
CA ASP A 128 32.24 29.80 -12.31
C ASP A 128 31.59 28.42 -12.21
N VAL A 129 31.58 27.88 -11.00
CA VAL A 129 31.05 26.55 -10.71
C VAL A 129 29.66 26.73 -10.09
N LYS A 130 28.62 26.41 -10.85
CA LYS A 130 27.24 26.45 -10.36
C LYS A 130 26.79 25.06 -9.92
N ASN A 131 26.40 24.95 -8.66
CA ASN A 131 25.70 23.77 -8.17
C ASN A 131 24.21 23.92 -8.46
N LYS A 132 23.67 22.95 -9.19
CA LYS A 132 22.24 22.83 -9.47
C LYS A 132 21.64 21.80 -8.55
N LEU A 133 20.47 22.11 -7.99
CA LEU A 133 19.84 21.29 -6.95
C LEU A 133 18.40 20.95 -7.36
N LEU A 134 18.10 19.66 -7.41
CA LEU A 134 16.74 19.16 -7.53
C LEU A 134 16.25 18.79 -6.13
N ASN A 135 15.40 19.62 -5.54
CA ASN A 135 14.82 19.34 -4.24
C ASN A 135 13.76 18.25 -4.37
N PRO A 136 13.66 17.32 -3.42
CA PRO A 136 12.57 16.36 -3.41
C PRO A 136 11.22 17.08 -3.35
N GLY A 137 10.24 16.55 -4.07
CA GLY A 137 8.87 17.00 -3.94
C GLY A 137 8.32 16.62 -2.56
N ARG A 138 7.12 17.13 -2.24
CA ARG A 138 6.31 16.56 -1.17
C ARG A 138 6.02 15.09 -1.44
N THR A 139 5.69 14.80 -2.69
CA THR A 139 5.43 13.44 -3.17
C THR A 139 5.99 13.26 -4.58
N ASP A 140 6.77 12.21 -4.74
CA ASP A 140 7.34 11.78 -6.01
C ASP A 140 6.72 10.42 -6.36
N ILE A 141 5.99 10.33 -7.45
CA ILE A 141 5.25 9.14 -7.86
C ILE A 141 5.99 8.50 -9.02
N MET A 142 6.42 7.26 -8.84
CA MET A 142 6.97 6.41 -9.90
C MET A 142 5.96 5.33 -10.23
N VAL A 143 5.83 5.01 -11.52
CA VAL A 143 4.96 3.94 -12.00
C VAL A 143 5.84 2.76 -12.42
N ALA A 144 5.41 1.53 -12.18
CA ALA A 144 6.09 0.36 -12.72
C ALA A 144 5.11 -0.74 -13.15
N ALA A 145 5.29 -1.22 -14.38
CA ALA A 145 4.59 -2.39 -14.89
C ALA A 145 5.25 -3.69 -14.41
N THR A 146 4.55 -4.49 -13.61
CA THR A 146 5.12 -5.71 -12.99
C THR A 146 5.27 -6.87 -13.96
N ASP A 147 4.53 -6.88 -15.06
CA ASP A 147 4.54 -7.92 -16.10
C ASP A 147 5.57 -7.68 -17.22
N ASN A 148 6.27 -6.54 -17.20
CA ASN A 148 7.33 -6.22 -18.15
C ASN A 148 8.54 -7.14 -17.95
N GLU A 149 8.98 -7.83 -19.02
CA GLU A 149 10.11 -8.77 -18.97
C GLU A 149 11.44 -8.11 -18.62
N LYS A 150 11.55 -6.81 -18.85
CA LYS A 150 12.74 -6.00 -18.51
C LYS A 150 12.68 -5.46 -17.09
N PHE A 151 11.62 -5.76 -16.34
CA PHE A 151 11.41 -5.25 -15.00
C PHE A 151 11.44 -6.37 -13.98
N ASN A 152 12.48 -6.34 -13.14
CA ASN A 152 12.44 -7.02 -11.87
C ASN A 152 12.53 -5.97 -10.76
N VAL A 153 11.53 -5.94 -9.87
CA VAL A 153 11.52 -5.06 -8.70
C VAL A 153 12.78 -5.27 -7.85
N ALA A 154 13.36 -6.48 -7.85
CA ALA A 154 14.61 -6.78 -7.17
C ALA A 154 15.80 -6.00 -7.72
N ASP A 155 15.81 -5.66 -9.01
CA ASP A 155 16.88 -4.86 -9.64
C ASP A 155 16.88 -3.41 -9.11
N TYR A 156 15.75 -2.96 -8.55
CA TYR A 156 15.55 -1.63 -7.97
C TYR A 156 15.32 -1.67 -6.46
N ALA A 157 15.96 -2.61 -5.76
CA ALA A 157 15.79 -2.82 -4.32
C ALA A 157 15.96 -1.53 -3.48
N GLU A 158 16.89 -0.66 -3.86
CA GLU A 158 17.12 0.60 -3.17
C GLU A 158 15.95 1.59 -3.31
N ILE A 159 15.36 1.70 -4.50
CA ILE A 159 14.16 2.54 -4.75
C ILE A 159 12.98 1.95 -3.99
N LYS A 160 12.75 0.63 -4.15
CA LYS A 160 11.69 -0.11 -3.47
C LYS A 160 11.70 0.15 -1.96
N ASN A 161 12.85 -0.02 -1.32
CA ASN A 161 13.00 0.13 0.13
C ASN A 161 12.77 1.57 0.63
N ARG A 162 12.93 2.58 -0.24
CA ARG A 162 12.63 3.99 0.08
C ARG A 162 11.19 4.37 -0.22
N SER A 163 10.55 3.68 -1.15
CA SER A 163 9.20 3.98 -1.61
C SER A 163 8.10 3.43 -0.69
N VAL A 164 6.98 4.13 -0.66
CA VAL A 164 5.66 3.60 -0.31
C VAL A 164 5.15 2.83 -1.52
N GLN A 165 4.87 1.54 -1.35
CA GLN A 165 4.41 0.68 -2.45
C GLN A 165 2.89 0.64 -2.47
N LEU A 166 2.31 0.93 -3.63
CA LEU A 166 0.89 0.85 -3.90
C LEU A 166 0.67 -0.11 -5.06
N PHE A 167 -0.29 -1.03 -4.94
CA PHE A 167 -0.58 -2.04 -5.96
C PHE A 167 -2.01 -1.86 -6.48
N THR A 168 -2.17 -1.75 -7.80
CA THR A 168 -3.49 -1.81 -8.45
C THR A 168 -4.01 -3.23 -8.48
N ASP A 169 -5.33 -3.39 -8.45
CA ASP A 169 -5.97 -4.70 -8.57
C ASP A 169 -6.08 -5.15 -10.03
N ALA A 170 -5.81 -6.44 -10.27
CA ALA A 170 -5.89 -7.10 -11.57
C ALA A 170 -6.98 -8.19 -11.60
N SER A 171 -7.88 -8.20 -10.61
CA SER A 171 -8.94 -9.18 -10.48
C SER A 171 -9.97 -9.09 -11.61
N GLN A 172 -10.57 -10.23 -11.92
CA GLN A 172 -11.69 -10.29 -12.86
C GLN A 172 -12.88 -9.46 -12.35
N GLY A 173 -13.17 -9.53 -11.04
CA GLY A 173 -14.28 -8.80 -10.43
C GLY A 173 -14.15 -7.29 -10.57
N LEU A 174 -12.94 -6.72 -10.42
CA LEU A 174 -12.71 -5.31 -10.71
C LEU A 174 -12.92 -4.99 -12.18
N THR A 175 -12.41 -5.84 -13.08
CA THR A 175 -12.57 -5.65 -14.53
C THR A 175 -14.05 -5.59 -14.94
N GLU A 176 -14.88 -6.49 -14.39
CA GLU A 176 -16.33 -6.51 -14.63
C GLU A 176 -17.01 -5.23 -14.14
N LYS A 177 -16.68 -4.76 -12.93
CA LYS A 177 -17.21 -3.50 -12.38
C LYS A 177 -16.83 -2.29 -13.22
N ILE A 178 -15.59 -2.24 -13.74
CA ILE A 178 -15.13 -1.16 -14.61
C ILE A 178 -15.92 -1.18 -15.92
N LEU A 179 -16.08 -2.34 -16.56
CA LEU A 179 -16.84 -2.47 -17.82
C LEU A 179 -18.32 -2.08 -17.63
N GLU A 180 -18.93 -2.49 -16.53
CA GLU A 180 -20.29 -2.08 -16.18
C GLU A 180 -20.37 -0.57 -16.00
N ARG A 181 -19.41 0.03 -15.29
CA ARG A 181 -19.36 1.48 -15.09
C ARG A 181 -19.20 2.23 -16.41
N GLU A 182 -18.25 1.84 -17.26
CA GLU A 182 -18.04 2.46 -18.57
C GLU A 182 -19.31 2.37 -19.45
N ALA A 183 -20.02 1.25 -19.41
CA ALA A 183 -21.27 1.07 -20.13
C ALA A 183 -22.39 1.98 -19.60
N LEU A 184 -22.47 2.18 -18.27
CA LEU A 184 -23.43 3.11 -17.67
C LEU A 184 -23.11 4.57 -18.03
N ASP A 185 -21.83 4.95 -18.04
CA ASP A 185 -21.40 6.28 -18.46
C ASP A 185 -21.71 6.54 -19.94
N ASP A 186 -21.40 5.59 -20.84
CA ASP A 186 -21.69 5.71 -22.29
C ASP A 186 -23.20 5.78 -22.56
N ALA A 187 -24.00 5.07 -21.77
CA ALA A 187 -25.47 5.13 -21.83
C ALA A 187 -26.05 6.42 -21.19
N GLY A 188 -25.25 7.24 -20.52
CA GLY A 188 -25.70 8.42 -19.77
C GLY A 188 -26.59 8.06 -18.58
N LEU A 189 -26.43 6.86 -18.03
CA LEU A 189 -27.20 6.31 -16.91
C LEU A 189 -26.49 6.47 -15.57
N TYR A 190 -25.23 6.90 -15.56
CA TYR A 190 -24.53 7.21 -14.33
C TYR A 190 -25.02 8.53 -13.72
N GLU A 191 -25.38 8.48 -12.44
CA GLU A 191 -25.73 9.66 -11.64
C GLU A 191 -24.59 9.92 -10.64
N PRO A 192 -23.93 11.09 -10.71
CA PRO A 192 -22.93 11.48 -9.72
C PRO A 192 -23.49 11.51 -8.30
N GLU A 193 -22.69 11.06 -7.35
CA GLU A 193 -23.04 11.07 -5.93
C GLU A 193 -22.92 12.48 -5.32
N LEU A 194 -22.01 13.30 -5.85
CA LEU A 194 -21.86 14.71 -5.49
C LEU A 194 -22.40 15.63 -6.58
N ASP A 195 -23.02 16.73 -6.15
CA ASP A 195 -23.29 17.84 -7.05
C ASP A 195 -22.01 18.63 -7.39
N GLU A 196 -22.06 19.42 -8.47
CA GLU A 196 -20.91 20.19 -8.95
C GLU A 196 -20.41 21.23 -7.93
N SER A 197 -21.30 21.75 -7.06
CA SER A 197 -20.91 22.71 -6.02
C SER A 197 -20.04 22.02 -4.97
N ARG A 198 -20.48 20.86 -4.48
CA ARG A 198 -19.72 20.08 -3.49
C ARG A 198 -18.43 19.51 -4.08
N ALA A 199 -18.45 19.10 -5.35
CA ALA A 199 -17.24 18.69 -6.08
C ALA A 199 -16.22 19.84 -6.20
N GLN A 200 -16.68 21.07 -6.41
CA GLN A 200 -15.82 22.26 -6.42
C GLN A 200 -15.22 22.54 -5.04
N GLU A 201 -16.01 22.40 -3.96
CA GLU A 201 -15.54 22.56 -2.58
C GLU A 201 -14.45 21.55 -2.21
N VAL A 202 -14.57 20.29 -2.67
CA VAL A 202 -13.52 19.27 -2.53
C VAL A 202 -12.21 19.73 -3.18
N ARG A 203 -12.26 20.20 -4.44
CA ARG A 203 -11.06 20.68 -5.15
C ARG A 203 -10.41 21.87 -4.46
N GLU A 204 -11.23 22.82 -3.99
CA GLU A 204 -10.75 23.99 -3.26
C GLU A 204 -10.10 23.61 -1.93
N TYR A 205 -10.66 22.62 -1.24
CA TYR A 205 -10.11 22.06 -0.02
C TYR A 205 -8.75 21.38 -0.27
N SER A 206 -8.64 20.52 -1.29
CA SER A 206 -7.36 19.91 -1.69
C SER A 206 -6.28 20.96 -2.01
N ALA A 207 -6.67 22.05 -2.67
CA ALA A 207 -5.78 23.19 -2.91
C ALA A 207 -5.35 23.92 -1.61
N ARG A 208 -6.27 24.10 -0.65
CA ARG A 208 -5.95 24.68 0.67
C ARG A 208 -4.95 23.83 1.44
N ILE A 209 -5.12 22.50 1.44
CA ILE A 209 -4.20 21.57 2.11
C ILE A 209 -2.78 21.76 1.57
N MET A 210 -2.62 21.78 0.25
CA MET A 210 -1.29 21.92 -0.38
C MET A 210 -0.64 23.28 -0.13
N ARG A 211 -1.43 24.37 -0.10
CA ARG A 211 -0.94 25.70 0.28
C ARG A 211 -0.50 25.76 1.73
N PHE A 212 -1.31 25.22 2.64
CA PHE A 212 -0.97 25.15 4.06
C PHE A 212 0.30 24.35 4.27
N ALA A 213 0.36 23.14 3.71
CA ALA A 213 1.52 22.28 3.79
C ALA A 213 2.77 23.04 3.30
N SER A 214 2.74 23.59 2.08
CA SER A 214 3.88 24.33 1.51
C SER A 214 4.38 25.47 2.41
N THR A 215 3.44 26.22 3.02
CA THR A 215 3.78 27.28 3.99
C THR A 215 4.40 26.71 5.26
N PHE A 216 3.85 25.60 5.76
CA PHE A 216 4.33 24.90 6.95
C PHE A 216 5.77 24.41 6.80
N ASP A 217 6.12 23.75 5.68
CA ASP A 217 7.51 23.31 5.44
C ASP A 217 8.46 24.50 5.22
N ALA A 218 8.02 25.55 4.51
CA ALA A 218 8.84 26.74 4.28
C ALA A 218 9.23 27.46 5.58
N GLN A 219 8.42 27.30 6.63
CA GLN A 219 8.68 27.80 7.98
C GLN A 219 9.45 26.82 8.86
N GLY A 220 9.89 25.68 8.31
CA GLY A 220 10.56 24.62 9.07
C GLY A 220 9.63 23.89 10.04
N GLY A 221 8.36 23.74 9.67
CA GLY A 221 7.33 23.15 10.51
C GLY A 221 7.63 21.71 10.92
N SER A 222 7.13 21.33 12.10
CA SER A 222 7.33 20.00 12.67
C SER A 222 6.05 19.41 13.26
N PHE A 223 5.98 18.09 13.36
CA PHE A 223 4.82 17.41 13.92
C PHE A 223 5.13 16.91 15.32
N LEU A 224 4.20 17.11 16.24
CA LEU A 224 4.20 16.46 17.55
C LEU A 224 3.16 15.34 17.52
N ASN A 225 3.59 14.09 17.66
CA ASN A 225 2.70 12.94 17.72
C ASN A 225 2.77 12.26 19.10
N PRO A 226 1.85 12.61 20.03
CA PRO A 226 1.79 12.01 21.36
C PRO A 226 1.52 10.50 21.36
N LEU A 227 0.94 9.95 20.30
CA LEU A 227 0.53 8.54 20.22
C LEU A 227 1.67 7.62 19.73
N SER A 228 2.66 8.17 19.04
CA SER A 228 3.73 7.39 18.38
C SER A 228 4.50 6.40 19.28
N PRO A 229 4.80 6.72 20.56
CA PRO A 229 5.45 5.77 21.46
C PRO A 229 4.63 4.48 21.67
N GLU A 230 3.32 4.62 21.87
CA GLU A 230 2.45 3.48 22.16
C GLU A 230 2.19 2.63 20.91
N MET A 231 2.09 3.25 19.73
CA MET A 231 2.04 2.52 18.46
C MET A 231 3.25 1.59 18.26
N THR A 232 4.42 2.00 18.74
CA THR A 232 5.63 1.17 18.67
C THR A 232 5.57 -0.01 19.64
N ARG A 233 5.02 0.20 20.84
CA ARG A 233 4.84 -0.86 21.86
C ARG A 233 3.80 -1.89 21.43
N ASN A 234 2.72 -1.43 20.80
CA ASN A 234 1.68 -2.24 20.17
C ASN A 234 2.17 -2.98 18.90
N LYS A 235 3.42 -2.79 18.47
CA LYS A 235 4.02 -3.45 17.29
C LYS A 235 3.15 -3.34 16.03
N VAL A 236 2.64 -2.12 15.75
CA VAL A 236 1.83 -1.85 14.54
C VAL A 236 2.45 -2.40 13.25
N LEU A 237 3.78 -2.40 13.15
CA LEU A 237 4.49 -3.04 12.04
C LEU A 237 5.23 -4.29 12.51
N PRO A 238 5.16 -5.39 11.74
CA PRO A 238 6.04 -6.54 11.90
C PRO A 238 7.51 -6.10 11.93
N THR A 239 8.27 -6.60 12.91
CA THR A 239 9.70 -6.29 13.07
C THR A 239 10.61 -7.40 12.57
N LEU A 240 10.06 -8.32 11.76
CA LEU A 240 10.77 -9.48 11.22
C LEU A 240 11.94 -9.08 10.32
N PHE A 241 11.77 -8.00 9.55
CA PHE A 241 12.76 -7.53 8.58
C PHE A 241 13.34 -6.16 8.99
N PRO A 242 14.63 -5.87 8.72
CA PRO A 242 15.24 -4.56 8.95
C PRO A 242 14.51 -3.38 8.28
N GLU A 243 13.83 -3.64 7.17
CA GLU A 243 13.00 -2.75 6.38
C GLU A 243 11.92 -2.07 7.23
N ALA A 244 11.40 -2.76 8.25
CA ALA A 244 10.41 -2.24 9.19
C ALA A 244 10.82 -0.90 9.84
N ARG A 245 12.14 -0.67 9.99
CA ARG A 245 12.69 0.60 10.52
C ARG A 245 12.35 1.79 9.61
N ARG A 246 12.43 1.59 8.29
CA ARG A 246 12.07 2.60 7.29
C ARG A 246 10.57 2.71 7.15
N ASP A 247 9.87 1.59 7.21
CA ASP A 247 8.42 1.54 7.07
C ASP A 247 7.70 2.26 8.22
N PHE A 248 8.21 2.18 9.45
CA PHE A 248 7.67 3.02 10.53
C PHE A 248 7.82 4.52 10.24
N GLY A 249 8.90 4.92 9.58
CA GLY A 249 9.08 6.27 9.07
C GLY A 249 8.04 6.66 8.00
N LYS A 250 7.69 5.74 7.10
CA LYS A 250 6.65 5.93 6.08
C LYS A 250 5.26 6.06 6.72
N LEU A 251 4.92 5.18 7.66
CA LEU A 251 3.66 5.24 8.41
C LEU A 251 3.51 6.58 9.14
N LYS A 252 4.55 7.03 9.86
CA LYS A 252 4.51 8.35 10.51
C LYS A 252 4.28 9.49 9.52
N ARG A 253 4.90 9.45 8.34
CA ARG A 253 4.63 10.46 7.30
C ARG A 253 3.19 10.44 6.83
N PHE A 254 2.60 9.26 6.68
CA PHE A 254 1.20 9.12 6.30
C PHE A 254 0.25 9.68 7.37
N ILE A 255 0.53 9.42 8.65
CA ILE A 255 -0.19 10.05 9.78
C ILE A 255 -0.04 11.58 9.74
N HIS A 256 1.16 12.08 9.44
CA HIS A 256 1.39 13.52 9.29
C HIS A 256 0.62 14.10 8.09
N SER A 257 0.46 13.35 7.00
CA SER A 257 -0.43 13.75 5.90
C SER A 257 -1.87 13.90 6.37
N MET A 258 -2.38 12.98 7.22
CA MET A 258 -3.72 13.11 7.79
C MET A 258 -3.85 14.37 8.65
N ALA A 259 -2.84 14.68 9.46
CA ALA A 259 -2.81 15.92 10.22
C ALA A 259 -2.79 17.17 9.32
N LEU A 260 -2.09 17.13 8.17
CA LEU A 260 -2.11 18.21 7.16
C LEU A 260 -3.47 18.35 6.48
N ILE A 261 -4.15 17.24 6.19
CA ILE A 261 -5.51 17.24 5.66
C ILE A 261 -6.43 17.90 6.68
N ASN A 262 -6.44 17.39 7.91
CA ASN A 262 -7.29 17.88 9.00
C ASN A 262 -6.77 19.18 9.66
N ASN A 263 -5.82 19.89 9.04
CA ASN A 263 -5.06 20.95 9.71
C ASN A 263 -5.95 22.06 10.28
N GLU A 264 -7.11 22.35 9.67
CA GLU A 264 -8.03 23.41 10.14
C GLU A 264 -8.53 23.11 11.57
N GLU A 265 -8.62 21.83 11.94
CA GLU A 265 -9.10 21.40 13.25
C GLU A 265 -7.98 21.07 14.24
N ARG A 266 -6.71 21.08 13.83
CA ARG A 266 -5.59 20.66 14.69
C ARG A 266 -5.06 21.82 15.55
N ILE A 267 -4.52 21.46 16.71
CA ILE A 267 -3.79 22.41 17.55
C ILE A 267 -2.48 22.77 16.85
N LYS A 268 -2.21 24.07 16.78
CA LYS A 268 -1.04 24.68 16.15
C LYS A 268 -0.40 25.63 17.15
N PHE A 269 0.91 25.52 17.35
CA PHE A 269 1.68 26.47 18.15
C PHE A 269 3.04 26.70 17.51
N PHE A 270 3.86 27.58 18.09
CA PHE A 270 5.25 27.78 17.65
C PHE A 270 6.20 27.25 18.73
N ASP A 271 7.21 26.49 18.32
CA ASP A 271 8.26 26.03 19.23
C ASP A 271 9.16 27.18 19.71
N SER A 272 10.15 26.86 20.54
CA SER A 272 11.11 27.85 21.06
C SER A 272 11.94 28.55 19.96
N ASP A 273 12.08 27.93 18.78
CA ASP A 273 12.78 28.49 17.63
C ASP A 273 11.84 29.33 16.73
N GLY A 274 10.55 29.44 17.08
CA GLY A 274 9.54 30.11 16.28
C GLY A 274 9.08 29.31 15.07
N LYS A 275 9.29 27.99 15.04
CA LYS A 275 8.82 27.10 13.96
C LYS A 275 7.43 26.57 14.29
N PRO A 276 6.52 26.47 13.30
CA PRO A 276 5.18 25.99 13.55
C PRO A 276 5.19 24.49 13.90
N VAL A 277 4.43 24.12 14.92
CA VAL A 277 4.22 22.73 15.33
C VAL A 277 2.76 22.36 15.13
N LEU A 278 2.51 21.24 14.46
CA LEU A 278 1.17 20.66 14.30
C LEU A 278 1.03 19.44 15.19
N VAL A 279 0.02 19.43 16.07
CA VAL A 279 -0.23 18.29 16.96
C VAL A 279 -1.13 17.27 16.28
N VAL A 280 -0.64 16.03 16.19
CA VAL A 280 -1.37 14.88 15.65
C VAL A 280 -2.44 14.43 16.65
N ALA A 281 -3.67 14.22 16.17
CA ALA A 281 -4.78 13.71 16.97
C ALA A 281 -4.98 12.18 16.78
N PRO A 282 -5.71 11.48 17.68
CA PRO A 282 -6.02 10.06 17.50
C PRO A 282 -6.72 9.76 16.17
N GLU A 283 -7.58 10.66 15.70
CA GLU A 283 -8.25 10.57 14.41
C GLU A 283 -7.26 10.43 13.23
N ASP A 284 -6.15 11.16 13.25
CA ASP A 284 -5.15 11.11 12.16
C ASP A 284 -4.49 9.72 12.09
N VAL A 285 -4.23 9.12 13.25
CA VAL A 285 -3.67 7.76 13.35
C VAL A 285 -4.70 6.74 12.90
N TRP A 286 -5.95 6.90 13.33
CA TRP A 286 -7.05 6.00 12.96
C TRP A 286 -7.30 6.00 11.44
N LEU A 287 -7.44 7.17 10.84
CA LEU A 287 -7.61 7.31 9.38
C LEU A 287 -6.41 6.74 8.61
N ALA A 288 -5.18 6.97 9.10
CA ALA A 288 -3.99 6.42 8.50
C ALA A 288 -3.98 4.88 8.52
N MET A 289 -4.34 4.27 9.65
CA MET A 289 -4.43 2.82 9.79
C MET A 289 -5.56 2.25 8.94
N LYS A 290 -6.71 2.92 8.87
CA LYS A 290 -7.85 2.48 8.07
C LYS A 290 -7.61 2.51 6.57
N ILE A 291 -6.93 3.53 6.05
CA ILE A 291 -6.71 3.67 4.60
C ILE A 291 -5.50 2.84 4.14
N PHE A 292 -4.45 2.78 4.97
CA PHE A 292 -3.11 2.37 4.52
C PHE A 292 -2.41 1.38 5.45
N GLY A 293 -2.98 1.07 6.63
CA GLY A 293 -2.38 0.17 7.62
C GLY A 293 -2.06 -1.20 7.03
N GLU A 294 -3.02 -1.84 6.38
CA GLU A 294 -2.84 -3.14 5.70
C GLU A 294 -1.70 -3.10 4.68
N LYS A 295 -1.71 -2.11 3.78
CA LYS A 295 -0.72 -1.94 2.72
C LYS A 295 0.70 -1.74 3.29
N MET A 296 0.80 -1.05 4.43
CA MET A 296 2.07 -0.88 5.15
C MET A 296 2.58 -2.17 5.77
N ILE A 297 1.70 -2.97 6.37
CA ILE A 297 2.06 -4.27 6.95
C ILE A 297 2.57 -5.19 5.85
N MET A 298 1.81 -5.29 4.75
CA MET A 298 2.17 -6.07 3.57
C MET A 298 3.52 -5.64 3.00
N SER A 299 3.74 -4.32 2.85
CA SER A 299 5.04 -3.79 2.43
C SER A 299 6.17 -4.16 3.40
N SER A 300 5.94 -4.12 4.72
CA SER A 300 6.97 -4.43 5.73
C SER A 300 7.31 -5.92 5.80
N LEU A 301 6.37 -6.78 5.41
CA LEU A 301 6.57 -8.21 5.24
C LEU A 301 7.16 -8.56 3.86
N ASN A 302 7.33 -7.58 2.98
CA ASN A 302 7.80 -7.76 1.60
C ASN A 302 6.92 -8.73 0.79
N VAL A 303 5.60 -8.68 1.02
CA VAL A 303 4.59 -9.50 0.33
C VAL A 303 3.53 -8.63 -0.33
N SER A 304 3.00 -9.09 -1.45
CA SER A 304 1.85 -8.49 -2.14
C SER A 304 0.57 -9.32 -1.93
N LYS A 305 -0.58 -8.83 -2.41
CA LYS A 305 -1.87 -9.55 -2.27
C LYS A 305 -1.83 -10.93 -2.91
N GLU A 306 -1.22 -11.07 -4.08
CA GLU A 306 -1.10 -12.36 -4.75
C GLU A 306 -0.12 -13.30 -4.04
N ASP A 307 0.90 -12.76 -3.38
CA ASP A 307 1.81 -13.55 -2.56
C ASP A 307 1.09 -14.11 -1.31
N VAL A 308 0.25 -13.29 -0.67
CA VAL A 308 -0.61 -13.74 0.42
C VAL A 308 -1.58 -14.81 -0.06
N ALA A 309 -2.22 -14.63 -1.21
CA ALA A 309 -3.09 -15.66 -1.80
C ALA A 309 -2.35 -16.99 -2.01
N ILE A 310 -1.10 -16.95 -2.50
CA ILE A 310 -0.24 -18.15 -2.62
C ILE A 310 0.00 -18.78 -1.24
N ILE A 311 0.38 -17.99 -0.25
CA ILE A 311 0.76 -18.51 1.07
C ILE A 311 -0.46 -19.08 1.80
N THR A 312 -1.61 -18.40 1.74
CA THR A 312 -2.89 -18.87 2.29
C THR A 312 -3.30 -20.20 1.66
N LEU A 313 -3.25 -20.29 0.32
CA LEU A 313 -3.53 -21.54 -0.40
C LEU A 313 -2.64 -22.70 0.06
N LEU A 314 -1.34 -22.45 0.22
CA LEU A 314 -0.39 -23.47 0.69
C LEU A 314 -0.63 -23.85 2.17
N ARG A 315 -1.11 -22.93 3.01
CA ARG A 315 -1.39 -23.16 4.44
C ARG A 315 -2.61 -24.04 4.65
N GLU A 316 -3.71 -23.72 3.99
CA GLU A 316 -5.01 -24.34 4.22
C GLU A 316 -5.05 -25.78 3.75
N ARG A 317 -4.49 -26.04 2.57
CA ARG A 317 -4.53 -27.37 1.97
C ARG A 317 -3.47 -28.32 2.53
N LYS A 318 -2.55 -27.84 3.39
CA LYS A 318 -1.47 -28.60 4.06
C LYS A 318 -0.77 -29.63 3.15
N SER A 319 -0.62 -29.28 1.86
CA SER A 319 -0.09 -30.15 0.82
C SER A 319 0.87 -29.37 -0.06
N ALA A 320 1.76 -30.10 -0.72
CA ALA A 320 2.74 -29.51 -1.62
C ALA A 320 2.16 -29.45 -3.03
N PHE A 321 2.26 -28.30 -3.69
CA PHE A 321 1.69 -28.08 -5.03
C PHE A 321 2.76 -27.69 -6.04
N SER A 322 2.59 -28.10 -7.28
CA SER A 322 3.41 -27.61 -8.40
C SER A 322 3.00 -26.21 -8.83
N LYS A 323 3.87 -25.51 -9.57
CA LYS A 323 3.59 -24.15 -10.11
C LYS A 323 2.31 -24.11 -10.95
N ALA A 324 2.03 -25.17 -11.71
CA ALA A 324 0.86 -25.27 -12.57
C ALA A 324 -0.44 -25.41 -11.75
N GLU A 325 -0.40 -26.23 -10.69
CA GLU A 325 -1.54 -26.40 -9.78
C GLU A 325 -1.82 -25.12 -9.01
N ILE A 326 -0.80 -24.45 -8.47
CA ILE A 326 -0.95 -23.16 -7.79
C ILE A 326 -1.63 -22.14 -8.71
N ARG A 327 -1.17 -22.02 -9.97
CA ARG A 327 -1.81 -21.13 -10.95
C ARG A 327 -3.28 -21.50 -11.16
N GLN A 328 -3.57 -22.77 -11.40
CA GLN A 328 -4.93 -23.22 -11.70
C GLN A 328 -5.87 -22.93 -10.54
N LEU A 329 -5.41 -23.16 -9.31
CA LEU A 329 -6.18 -22.90 -8.11
C LEU A 329 -6.35 -21.40 -7.84
N LEU A 330 -5.33 -20.56 -8.09
CA LEU A 330 -5.47 -19.10 -7.93
C LEU A 330 -6.43 -18.48 -8.94
N ALA A 331 -6.50 -19.04 -10.16
CA ALA A 331 -7.40 -18.59 -11.21
C ALA A 331 -8.85 -19.08 -11.00
N ASP A 332 -9.05 -20.11 -10.18
CA ASP A 332 -10.37 -20.62 -9.85
C ASP A 332 -11.13 -19.60 -8.99
N PRO A 333 -12.26 -19.05 -9.47
CA PRO A 333 -13.06 -18.11 -8.68
C PRO A 333 -13.64 -18.74 -7.41
N ASP A 334 -13.85 -20.07 -7.43
CA ASP A 334 -14.51 -20.79 -6.34
C ASP A 334 -13.51 -21.33 -5.31
N SER A 335 -12.24 -21.48 -5.67
CA SER A 335 -11.23 -22.13 -4.80
C SER A 335 -9.90 -21.37 -4.64
N GLY A 336 -9.81 -20.17 -5.20
CA GLY A 336 -8.71 -19.23 -5.05
C GLY A 336 -9.16 -17.76 -5.12
N ALA A 337 -8.21 -16.84 -5.26
CA ALA A 337 -8.47 -15.40 -5.21
C ALA A 337 -9.01 -14.80 -6.53
N GLY A 338 -9.43 -15.62 -7.50
CA GLY A 338 -9.87 -15.15 -8.83
C GLY A 338 -8.77 -14.42 -9.62
N LEU A 339 -7.51 -14.74 -9.35
CA LEU A 339 -6.35 -14.05 -9.89
C LEU A 339 -5.89 -14.70 -11.20
N ASN A 340 -6.09 -14.00 -12.31
CA ASN A 340 -5.62 -14.44 -13.63
C ASN A 340 -4.14 -14.10 -13.87
N ILE A 341 -3.26 -14.79 -13.15
CA ILE A 341 -1.80 -14.61 -13.27
C ILE A 341 -1.15 -15.70 -14.13
N SER A 342 -0.07 -15.34 -14.83
CA SER A 342 0.66 -16.28 -15.68
C SER A 342 1.49 -17.28 -14.85
N THR A 343 1.79 -18.45 -15.40
CA THR A 343 2.67 -19.44 -14.73
C THR A 343 4.06 -18.86 -14.45
N ARG A 344 4.52 -17.93 -15.30
CA ARG A 344 5.79 -17.24 -15.13
C ARG A 344 5.75 -16.30 -13.91
N ASP A 345 4.66 -15.57 -13.75
CA ASP A 345 4.48 -14.68 -12.59
C ASP A 345 4.39 -15.48 -11.30
N VAL A 346 3.67 -16.61 -11.31
CA VAL A 346 3.66 -17.57 -10.18
C VAL A 346 5.08 -18.03 -9.85
N ALA A 347 5.88 -18.40 -10.86
CA ALA A 347 7.26 -18.82 -10.64
C ALA A 347 8.10 -17.73 -9.96
N ARG A 348 8.08 -16.51 -10.50
CA ARG A 348 8.84 -15.37 -9.94
C ARG A 348 8.44 -15.05 -8.50
N ARG A 349 7.13 -15.14 -8.19
CA ARG A 349 6.60 -14.92 -6.84
C ARG A 349 7.05 -16.02 -5.88
N LEU A 350 6.97 -17.29 -6.28
CA LEU A 350 7.46 -18.42 -5.49
C LEU A 350 8.96 -18.30 -5.19
N ASP A 351 9.77 -17.90 -6.18
CA ASP A 351 11.21 -17.69 -5.98
C ASP A 351 11.44 -16.60 -4.91
N SER A 352 10.75 -15.46 -5.01
CA SER A 352 10.80 -14.39 -4.00
C SER A 352 10.31 -14.85 -2.61
N LEU A 353 9.26 -15.67 -2.54
CA LEU A 353 8.73 -16.19 -1.28
C LEU A 353 9.63 -17.25 -0.64
N CYS A 354 10.34 -18.03 -1.43
CA CYS A 354 11.38 -18.94 -0.97
C CYS A 354 12.57 -18.16 -0.40
N ASP A 355 13.05 -17.13 -1.11
CA ASP A 355 14.16 -16.29 -0.66
C ASP A 355 13.86 -15.60 0.67
N ASN A 356 12.60 -15.18 0.87
CA ASN A 356 12.13 -14.55 2.11
C ASN A 356 11.74 -15.56 3.21
N GLY A 357 11.76 -16.88 2.95
CA GLY A 357 11.46 -17.93 3.93
C GLY A 357 9.97 -18.15 4.24
N PHE A 358 9.07 -17.60 3.44
CA PHE A 358 7.61 -17.80 3.56
C PHE A 358 7.14 -19.11 2.93
N VAL A 359 7.86 -19.60 1.92
CA VAL A 359 7.58 -20.83 1.18
C VAL A 359 8.86 -21.66 1.13
N ASN A 360 8.74 -22.97 1.06
CA ASN A 360 9.84 -23.90 0.81
C ASN A 360 9.58 -24.64 -0.50
N GLU A 361 10.65 -24.91 -1.23
CA GLU A 361 10.64 -25.77 -2.40
C GLU A 361 11.12 -27.18 -2.02
N ASP A 362 10.38 -28.20 -2.47
CA ASP A 362 10.84 -29.59 -2.48
C ASP A 362 11.38 -29.93 -3.88
N PRO A 363 12.72 -29.97 -4.08
CA PRO A 363 13.33 -30.30 -5.35
C PRO A 363 13.35 -31.81 -5.64
N SER A 364 12.86 -32.65 -4.71
CA SER A 364 12.84 -34.10 -4.90
C SER A 364 11.68 -34.60 -5.76
N THR A 365 10.69 -33.74 -6.02
CA THR A 365 9.54 -34.01 -6.87
C THR A 365 9.75 -33.47 -8.29
N THR A 366 9.08 -34.05 -9.29
CA THR A 366 9.10 -33.55 -10.67
C THR A 366 7.68 -33.52 -11.23
N PRO A 367 7.09 -32.34 -11.48
CA PRO A 367 7.64 -31.00 -11.23
C PRO A 367 7.88 -30.71 -9.72
N ASN A 368 8.78 -29.78 -9.42
CA ASN A 368 9.04 -29.33 -8.04
C ASN A 368 7.74 -28.87 -7.38
N THR A 369 7.57 -29.20 -6.11
CA THR A 369 6.40 -28.85 -5.31
C THR A 369 6.75 -27.87 -4.20
N TYR A 370 5.82 -26.99 -3.85
CA TYR A 370 6.00 -25.91 -2.89
C TYR A 370 5.08 -26.08 -1.70
N TYR A 371 5.56 -25.77 -0.51
CA TYR A 371 4.81 -25.84 0.75
C TYR A 371 5.18 -24.67 1.67
N THR A 372 4.42 -24.46 2.73
CA THR A 372 4.61 -23.30 3.62
C THR A 372 5.91 -23.35 4.40
N GLY A 373 6.53 -22.17 4.54
CA GLY A 373 7.72 -21.93 5.35
C GLY A 373 7.40 -21.52 6.78
N MET A 374 8.45 -21.39 7.60
CA MET A 374 8.32 -21.03 9.02
C MET A 374 7.76 -19.63 9.24
N PHE A 375 7.94 -18.71 8.27
CA PHE A 375 7.47 -17.33 8.39
C PHE A 375 6.04 -17.12 7.86
N ALA A 376 5.40 -18.13 7.28
CA ALA A 376 4.03 -18.03 6.78
C ALA A 376 3.01 -17.62 7.87
N ALA A 377 3.26 -17.99 9.13
CA ALA A 377 2.40 -17.61 10.26
C ALA A 377 2.52 -16.13 10.67
N GLN A 378 3.53 -15.41 10.18
CA GLN A 378 3.72 -13.98 10.49
C GLN A 378 2.85 -13.08 9.61
N ILE A 379 2.15 -13.64 8.62
CA ILE A 379 1.22 -12.90 7.76
C ILE A 379 -0.06 -12.55 8.52
N ASP A 380 -0.47 -13.38 9.49
CA ASP A 380 -1.64 -13.14 10.34
C ASP A 380 -1.36 -12.10 11.44
N HIS A 381 -0.45 -11.15 11.21
CA HIS A 381 -0.10 -10.13 12.19
C HIS A 381 -1.33 -9.25 12.46
N SER A 382 -2.06 -9.57 13.55
CA SER A 382 -3.22 -8.80 13.99
C SER A 382 -2.75 -7.40 14.38
N THR A 383 -3.20 -6.41 13.63
CA THR A 383 -2.76 -5.01 13.76
C THR A 383 -3.81 -4.10 14.36
N SER A 384 -4.79 -4.67 15.07
CA SER A 384 -5.61 -3.88 15.97
C SER A 384 -4.71 -3.19 16.98
N LEU A 385 -4.68 -1.87 16.84
CA LEU A 385 -4.24 -1.01 17.91
C LEU A 385 -5.26 -1.14 19.04
N ASP A 386 -4.79 -1.37 20.26
CA ASP A 386 -5.63 -1.10 21.41
C ASP A 386 -5.80 0.42 21.52
N TRP A 387 -6.88 0.93 20.92
CA TRP A 387 -7.14 2.36 20.89
C TRP A 387 -7.29 2.96 22.27
N ASN A 388 -7.73 2.19 23.27
CA ASN A 388 -7.79 2.67 24.64
C ASN A 388 -6.38 2.89 25.18
N GLU A 389 -5.50 1.90 25.07
CA GLU A 389 -4.10 2.05 25.50
C GLU A 389 -3.39 3.18 24.74
N VAL A 390 -3.56 3.24 23.42
CA VAL A 390 -2.94 4.24 22.55
C VAL A 390 -3.38 5.67 22.90
N ILE A 391 -4.68 5.87 23.16
CA ILE A 391 -5.20 7.19 23.51
C ILE A 391 -4.79 7.57 24.94
N GLU A 392 -4.87 6.67 25.92
CA GLU A 392 -4.45 6.96 27.30
C GLU A 392 -2.96 7.31 27.36
N ALA A 393 -2.10 6.55 26.69
CA ALA A 393 -0.69 6.89 26.57
C ALA A 393 -0.49 8.23 25.84
N GLY A 394 -1.31 8.51 24.81
CA GLY A 394 -1.33 9.79 24.12
C GLY A 394 -1.64 10.98 25.04
N ILE A 395 -2.58 10.82 25.98
CA ILE A 395 -2.92 11.83 27.00
C ILE A 395 -1.71 12.10 27.90
N GLU A 396 -1.08 11.06 28.42
CA GLU A 396 0.11 11.19 29.28
C GLU A 396 1.27 11.86 28.54
N ASN A 397 1.55 11.42 27.31
CA ASN A 397 2.62 11.99 26.49
C ASN A 397 2.34 13.45 26.10
N ALA A 398 1.09 13.82 25.84
CA ALA A 398 0.70 15.20 25.56
C ALA A 398 0.97 16.10 26.78
N ARG A 399 0.55 15.67 27.98
CA ARG A 399 0.83 16.39 29.25
C ARG A 399 2.31 16.51 29.57
N ALA A 400 3.13 15.57 29.10
CA ALA A 400 4.58 15.62 29.28
C ALA A 400 5.29 16.53 28.27
N ALA A 401 4.74 16.68 27.06
CA ALA A 401 5.39 17.36 25.94
C ALA A 401 4.89 18.79 25.67
N LEU A 402 3.68 19.12 26.12
CA LEU A 402 3.02 20.41 25.91
C LEU A 402 2.92 21.19 27.23
N ASP A 403 2.69 22.50 27.14
CA ASP A 403 2.27 23.28 28.31
C ASP A 403 0.88 22.84 28.79
N GLU A 404 0.56 23.11 30.06
CA GLU A 404 -0.65 22.62 30.72
C GLU A 404 -1.94 23.04 30.00
N GLU A 405 -2.02 24.28 29.51
CA GLU A 405 -3.21 24.78 28.81
C GLU A 405 -3.41 24.06 27.48
N THR A 406 -2.35 23.97 26.66
CA THR A 406 -2.40 23.27 25.37
C THR A 406 -2.63 21.77 25.53
N ALA A 407 -2.04 21.14 26.54
CA ALA A 407 -2.23 19.72 26.83
C ALA A 407 -3.68 19.40 27.19
N GLU A 408 -4.28 20.17 28.10
CA GLU A 408 -5.69 19.94 28.49
C GLU A 408 -6.66 20.29 27.37
N GLU A 409 -6.34 21.29 26.53
CA GLU A 409 -7.10 21.53 25.31
C GLU A 409 -7.04 20.32 24.37
N TYR A 410 -5.86 19.74 24.15
CA TYR A 410 -5.66 18.54 23.32
C TYR A 410 -6.49 17.35 23.85
N VAL A 411 -6.41 17.07 25.16
CA VAL A 411 -7.16 15.98 25.80
C VAL A 411 -8.66 16.19 25.63
N ARG A 412 -9.15 17.40 25.93
CA ARG A 412 -10.57 17.74 25.84
C ARG A 412 -11.10 17.66 24.42
N ARG A 413 -10.35 18.15 23.43
CA ARG A 413 -10.79 18.19 22.03
C ARG A 413 -10.72 16.85 21.33
N PHE A 414 -9.69 16.05 21.61
CA PHE A 414 -9.38 14.89 20.77
C PHE A 414 -9.36 13.54 21.50
N CYS A 415 -9.29 13.47 22.83
CA CYS A 415 -9.05 12.21 23.53
C CYS A 415 -10.23 11.69 24.37
N GLN A 416 -11.16 12.56 24.78
CA GLN A 416 -12.28 12.19 25.66
C GLN A 416 -13.29 11.26 24.97
N ASN A 417 -13.75 11.63 23.77
CA ASN A 417 -14.65 10.81 22.93
C ASN A 417 -14.26 11.00 21.47
N PRO A 418 -13.12 10.45 21.03
CA PRO A 418 -12.67 10.63 19.66
C PRO A 418 -13.64 9.96 18.69
N THR A 419 -14.21 10.74 17.79
CA THR A 419 -15.03 10.24 16.69
C THR A 419 -14.44 10.66 15.36
N SER A 420 -14.63 9.84 14.32
CA SER A 420 -14.28 10.20 12.95
C SER A 420 -15.30 9.64 11.97
N ILE A 421 -15.27 10.14 10.74
CA ILE A 421 -16.10 9.64 9.63
C ILE A 421 -15.29 8.57 8.92
N HIS A 422 -15.84 7.37 8.80
CA HIS A 422 -15.20 6.27 8.10
C HIS A 422 -15.00 6.65 6.63
N PRO A 423 -13.75 6.59 6.11
CA PRO A 423 -13.45 7.15 4.79
C PRO A 423 -14.13 6.37 3.65
N ILE A 424 -14.44 5.09 3.84
CA ILE A 424 -15.12 4.25 2.85
C ILE A 424 -16.64 4.34 2.98
N THR A 425 -17.21 4.02 4.14
CA THR A 425 -18.67 3.91 4.34
C THR A 425 -19.37 5.23 4.66
N GLY A 426 -18.64 6.26 5.10
CA GLY A 426 -19.22 7.53 5.53
C GLY A 426 -19.87 7.52 6.92
N GLU A 427 -19.81 6.39 7.64
CA GLU A 427 -20.41 6.25 8.97
C GLU A 427 -19.57 6.96 10.04
N SER A 428 -20.23 7.53 11.05
CA SER A 428 -19.55 8.12 12.21
C SER A 428 -19.15 7.00 13.18
N VAL A 429 -17.85 6.87 13.44
CA VAL A 429 -17.26 5.83 14.29
C VAL A 429 -16.68 6.45 15.55
N VAL A 430 -16.90 5.81 16.70
CA VAL A 430 -16.20 6.12 17.96
C VAL A 430 -14.89 5.32 17.97
N ILE A 431 -13.75 6.01 17.89
CA ILE A 431 -12.44 5.37 17.66
C ILE A 431 -12.09 4.34 18.76
N ARG A 432 -12.49 4.59 20.00
CA ARG A 432 -12.24 3.68 21.14
C ARG A 432 -13.05 2.37 21.07
N GLU A 433 -14.16 2.38 20.33
CA GLU A 433 -15.07 1.24 20.19
C GLU A 433 -14.88 0.51 18.85
N ASP A 434 -14.00 1.03 18.00
CA ASP A 434 -13.79 0.49 16.67
C ASP A 434 -12.98 -0.80 16.72
N SER A 435 -13.67 -1.92 16.55
CA SER A 435 -13.07 -3.23 16.29
C SER A 435 -13.22 -3.65 14.82
N SER A 436 -13.68 -2.77 13.94
CA SER A 436 -13.96 -3.15 12.53
C SER A 436 -12.69 -3.56 11.78
N PHE A 437 -11.50 -3.09 12.19
CA PHE A 437 -10.24 -3.56 11.62
C PHE A 437 -9.97 -5.05 11.94
N ASP A 438 -10.37 -5.52 13.14
CA ASP A 438 -10.33 -6.95 13.48
C ASP A 438 -11.41 -7.74 12.73
N GLY A 439 -12.57 -7.12 12.52
CA GLY A 439 -13.69 -7.69 11.77
C GLY A 439 -13.38 -7.86 10.28
N GLU A 440 -12.85 -6.84 9.60
CA GLU A 440 -12.47 -6.87 8.18
C GLU A 440 -11.39 -7.92 7.91
N LEU A 441 -10.40 -8.05 8.80
CA LEU A 441 -9.37 -9.09 8.72
C LEU A 441 -9.96 -10.50 8.95
N ALA A 442 -10.88 -10.63 9.91
CA ALA A 442 -11.55 -11.89 10.21
C ALA A 442 -12.58 -12.31 9.14
N ASP A 443 -13.30 -11.36 8.54
CA ASP A 443 -14.30 -11.59 7.50
C ASP A 443 -13.62 -11.93 6.17
N ALA A 444 -12.50 -11.29 5.82
CA ALA A 444 -11.64 -11.71 4.71
C ALA A 444 -11.10 -13.15 4.90
N THR A 445 -10.92 -13.57 6.15
CA THR A 445 -10.52 -14.96 6.49
C THR A 445 -11.73 -15.91 6.45
N LYS A 446 -12.93 -15.43 6.81
CA LYS A 446 -14.15 -16.23 6.95
C LYS A 446 -14.91 -16.45 5.63
N GLU A 447 -14.98 -15.46 4.74
CA GLU A 447 -15.51 -15.64 3.38
C GLU A 447 -14.72 -16.71 2.61
N LEU A 448 -13.43 -16.80 2.87
CA LEU A 448 -12.53 -17.81 2.33
C LEU A 448 -12.81 -19.22 2.93
N ASP A 449 -12.98 -19.33 4.25
CA ASP A 449 -13.30 -20.57 4.95
C ASP A 449 -14.68 -21.14 4.56
N GLU A 450 -15.70 -20.28 4.40
CA GLU A 450 -17.05 -20.71 4.02
C GLU A 450 -17.11 -21.20 2.56
N ALA A 451 -16.40 -20.56 1.62
CA ALA A 451 -16.28 -21.00 0.24
C ALA A 451 -15.63 -22.40 0.12
N LEU A 452 -14.63 -22.68 0.95
CA LEU A 452 -13.86 -23.93 0.95
C LEU A 452 -14.52 -25.09 1.72
N SER A 453 -15.52 -24.80 2.55
CA SER A 453 -16.24 -25.80 3.35
C SER A 453 -17.31 -26.57 2.56
N THR A 454 -17.57 -26.21 1.31
CA THR A 454 -18.54 -26.90 0.45
C THR A 454 -17.92 -28.17 -0.15
N PRO A 455 -18.39 -29.39 0.19
CA PRO A 455 -17.80 -30.61 -0.35
C PRO A 455 -18.05 -30.72 -1.86
N MET A 456 -16.99 -30.59 -2.67
CA MET A 456 -17.06 -30.65 -4.14
C MET A 456 -17.16 -32.10 -4.69
N TRP A 457 -17.58 -33.07 -3.87
CA TRP A 457 -17.90 -34.42 -4.33
C TRP A 457 -19.28 -34.79 -3.80
N GLY A 458 -20.25 -34.80 -4.71
CA GLY A 458 -21.58 -35.34 -4.45
C GLY A 458 -21.47 -36.74 -3.87
N SER A 459 -22.13 -36.96 -2.74
CA SER A 459 -22.43 -38.29 -2.24
C SER A 459 -23.24 -39.03 -3.31
N SER A 460 -22.56 -39.76 -4.20
CA SER A 460 -23.24 -40.76 -5.01
C SER A 460 -23.48 -41.97 -4.12
N ASP A 461 -24.66 -41.95 -3.52
CA ASP A 461 -25.36 -43.13 -3.05
C ASP A 461 -25.60 -44.03 -4.27
N SER A 462 -24.88 -45.16 -4.35
CA SER A 462 -25.22 -46.26 -5.26
C SER A 462 -24.82 -47.57 -4.62
N GLY A 463 -25.84 -48.28 -4.13
CA GLY A 463 -25.74 -49.57 -3.47
C GLY A 463 -25.37 -50.75 -4.39
N ASP A 464 -25.01 -51.82 -3.69
CA ASP A 464 -25.06 -53.25 -4.01
C ASP A 464 -24.51 -53.77 -5.36
N SER A 465 -23.44 -54.56 -5.25
CA SER A 465 -23.52 -55.98 -5.62
C SER A 465 -22.38 -56.80 -4.97
N GLU A 466 -22.78 -57.87 -4.29
CA GLU A 466 -21.95 -58.99 -3.84
C GLU A 466 -21.23 -59.69 -5.01
N GLU A 467 -19.99 -60.15 -4.83
CA GLU A 467 -19.64 -61.59 -4.79
C GLU A 467 -18.11 -61.86 -4.80
N GLU A 468 -17.75 -62.83 -3.95
CA GLU A 468 -16.69 -63.85 -4.05
C GLU A 468 -15.18 -63.52 -4.06
N LYS A 469 -14.56 -63.84 -2.92
CA LYS A 469 -13.37 -64.70 -2.71
C LYS A 469 -12.38 -64.85 -3.88
N ASN A 470 -11.11 -64.53 -3.65
CA ASN A 470 -10.12 -65.62 -3.55
C ASN A 470 -8.85 -65.24 -2.78
N ASP A 471 -8.39 -66.25 -2.05
CA ASP A 471 -7.20 -66.39 -1.24
C ASP A 471 -5.92 -66.38 -2.10
N GLY A 472 -4.82 -65.85 -1.56
CA GLY A 472 -3.60 -65.66 -2.32
C GLY A 472 -2.46 -65.07 -1.52
N SER A 473 -2.18 -65.65 -0.35
CA SER A 473 -0.93 -65.44 0.39
C SER A 473 0.29 -65.64 -0.51
N LEU A 474 1.27 -64.75 -0.44
CA LEU A 474 2.70 -65.07 -0.51
C LEU A 474 3.50 -63.86 0.01
N ALA A 475 4.01 -64.04 1.22
CA ALA A 475 4.98 -63.18 1.86
C ALA A 475 6.40 -63.52 1.39
N ALA A 476 7.29 -62.53 1.58
CA ALA A 476 8.72 -62.67 1.83
C ALA A 476 9.59 -63.13 0.63
N GLU A 477 10.81 -62.66 0.40
CA GLU A 477 11.72 -61.80 1.14
C GLU A 477 12.96 -61.52 0.26
N SER A 478 13.76 -60.55 0.73
CA SER A 478 15.19 -60.32 0.46
C SER A 478 15.55 -59.62 -0.86
N THR A 479 15.95 -58.34 -0.85
CA THR A 479 17.22 -57.77 -0.35
C THR A 479 18.47 -58.40 -0.96
N GLY A 480 19.22 -57.62 -1.73
CA GLY A 480 20.44 -58.07 -2.40
C GLY A 480 21.10 -56.98 -3.24
N THR A 481 21.77 -56.06 -2.55
CA THR A 481 22.46 -54.84 -3.00
C THR A 481 23.72 -55.10 -3.88
N LYS A 482 24.13 -54.04 -4.61
CA LYS A 482 25.48 -53.71 -5.17
C LYS A 482 25.87 -54.42 -6.48
N ALA A 483 26.60 -53.83 -7.42
CA ALA A 483 27.14 -52.48 -7.67
C ALA A 483 27.70 -52.49 -9.12
N GLN A 484 27.96 -51.28 -9.66
CA GLN A 484 29.06 -50.90 -10.58
C GLN A 484 29.67 -51.99 -11.47
N GLY A 485 29.76 -51.89 -12.79
CA GLY A 485 30.01 -50.72 -13.62
C GLY A 485 30.97 -51.14 -14.74
N THR A 486 30.79 -50.51 -15.90
CA THR A 486 31.76 -50.33 -17.00
C THR A 486 32.17 -51.54 -17.84
N LEU A 487 32.13 -51.34 -19.16
CA LEU A 487 32.84 -51.95 -20.30
C LEU A 487 31.89 -51.76 -21.49
N THR A 488 32.22 -51.19 -22.66
CA THR A 488 33.46 -50.78 -23.31
C THR A 488 33.06 -49.85 -24.46
#